data_AF-A0A5Q0JZ17-F1
#
_entry.id   AF-A0A5Q0JZ17-F1
#
_cell.length_a   1.000
_cell.length_b   1.000
_cell.length_c   1.000
_cell.angle_alpha   90.00
_cell.angle_beta   90.00
_cell.angle_gamma   90.00
#
_symmetry.space_group_name_H-M   'P 1'
#
loop_
_entity.id
_entity.type
_entity.pdbx_description
1 polymer ?
#
loop_
_entity_poly.entity_id
_entity_poly.type
_entity_poly.pdbx_seq_one_letter_code
_entity_poly.pdbx_strand_id
1 'polypeptide(L)'
;MKNLILLGTLILWGFQGIGQTKKMTAFEPKQHGFKFDNTFKNIFIDALDWRTGGLCGGMVYSALDYYNTRGRSIPKTAYRPTEGSPLQKYLYDRQVTSLTSNLDKWGEIGFNPDGVRNSEFFNWGIENKTGSRINELRAYIDRGVPVPLGMQSVGEKDSDPGNHQVLAIGYDFGTPQDISNGNYKRKMRIYVYDPNFNGKTKTMVPNFKEETFYYLENPKKRWRTYFVDKNYSVKTPVRISLRDYPKDKKIHELVFEFAVGKDDLRGGNDNLNLSINYHGAATQRVYNINKGNKWIDNYSQYITIPLKSPVALNRIKSVQLNTVSGNDNFNLNALRINARGHLVNKQIYDKRGAPLKRFTGKDKSYKALINANPPILTRKPSNHRTAGNAGKRIPLSRKKIDKLRFWIRTGDDDLRGGNDNLNIVIHYKNGKQQVIKNVNKGTRWQDKSVNSVDITLNTNIVNISEISRVVLQTTFKGGTGGDNWNLNAIHIEAFKGGKFVGDYYKKGTKHNVLHRFTDKKKTFVAKR
;
A
#
# COMPACT_ATOMS: atom_id res chain seq x y z
N MET A 1 46.08 -5.93 60.14
CA MET A 1 45.77 -7.27 59.57
C MET A 1 44.34 -7.24 59.07
N LYS A 2 44.15 -7.63 57.80
CA LYS A 2 42.96 -7.45 56.97
C LYS A 2 41.97 -8.60 57.24
N ASN A 3 40.74 -8.30 57.62
CA ASN A 3 39.66 -9.29 57.60
C ASN A 3 38.84 -9.10 56.31
N LEU A 4 38.93 -10.13 55.47
CA LEU A 4 38.27 -10.30 54.18
C LEU A 4 36.76 -10.48 54.40
N ILE A 5 35.95 -9.62 53.77
CA ILE A 5 34.51 -9.83 53.61
C ILE A 5 34.32 -10.75 52.39
N LEU A 6 33.84 -11.97 52.64
CA LEU A 6 33.45 -12.92 51.59
C LEU A 6 32.04 -12.53 51.10
N LEU A 7 31.94 -11.91 49.92
CA LEU A 7 30.66 -11.74 49.23
C LEU A 7 30.27 -13.08 48.59
N GLY A 8 29.23 -13.73 49.13
CA GLY A 8 28.57 -14.86 48.49
C GLY A 8 27.70 -14.40 47.33
N THR A 9 28.10 -14.71 46.10
CA THR A 9 27.28 -14.57 44.90
C THR A 9 26.24 -15.70 44.86
N LEU A 10 24.99 -15.38 45.21
CA LEU A 10 23.84 -16.25 44.92
C LEU A 10 23.54 -16.22 43.42
N ILE A 11 23.95 -17.27 42.71
CA ILE A 11 23.50 -17.54 41.34
C ILE A 11 22.09 -18.13 41.44
N LEU A 12 21.07 -17.30 41.19
CA LEU A 12 19.70 -17.74 40.98
C LEU A 12 19.61 -18.51 39.65
N TRP A 13 19.73 -19.84 39.73
CA TRP A 13 19.24 -20.72 38.67
C TRP A 13 17.72 -20.66 38.67
N GLY A 14 17.14 -19.99 37.67
CA GLY A 14 15.70 -20.04 37.44
C GLY A 14 15.26 -21.46 37.12
N PHE A 15 14.58 -22.10 38.05
CA PHE A 15 13.83 -23.33 37.79
C PHE A 15 12.81 -23.06 36.68
N GLN A 16 13.06 -23.58 35.46
CA GLN A 16 12.00 -23.77 34.48
C GLN A 16 11.07 -24.86 35.04
N GLY A 17 9.81 -24.50 35.29
CA GLY A 17 8.85 -25.36 35.96
C GLY A 17 8.76 -26.75 35.33
N ILE A 18 8.83 -27.77 36.18
CA ILE A 18 8.55 -29.17 35.85
C ILE A 18 7.12 -29.22 35.28
N GLY A 19 7.00 -29.49 33.98
CA GLY A 19 5.71 -29.69 33.30
C GLY A 19 5.36 -28.74 32.15
N GLN A 20 6.16 -27.71 31.84
CA GLN A 20 5.84 -26.83 30.71
C GLN A 20 6.33 -27.42 29.37
N THR A 21 5.42 -28.09 28.65
CA THR A 21 5.68 -28.69 27.31
C THR A 21 5.58 -27.69 26.16
N LYS A 22 4.93 -26.55 26.42
CA LYS A 22 4.76 -25.44 25.48
C LYS A 22 6.07 -24.66 25.30
N LYS A 23 6.48 -24.48 24.04
CA LYS A 23 7.61 -23.64 23.62
C LYS A 23 7.10 -22.49 22.75
N MET A 24 7.59 -21.27 23.02
CA MET A 24 7.22 -20.04 22.30
C MET A 24 8.47 -19.23 21.96
N THR A 25 8.44 -18.52 20.84
CA THR A 25 9.44 -17.49 20.51
C THR A 25 9.05 -16.15 21.12
N ALA A 26 9.93 -15.15 21.04
CA ALA A 26 9.62 -13.79 21.48
C ALA A 26 8.73 -13.01 20.48
N PHE A 27 8.30 -13.62 19.37
CA PHE A 27 7.41 -12.96 18.42
C PHE A 27 5.99 -12.85 18.99
N GLU A 28 5.61 -11.66 19.43
CA GLU A 28 4.23 -11.33 19.80
C GLU A 28 3.40 -10.81 18.61
N PRO A 29 2.30 -11.48 18.18
CA PRO A 29 1.46 -11.00 17.08
C PRO A 29 0.93 -9.58 17.27
N LYS A 30 0.57 -9.20 18.50
CA LYS A 30 0.08 -7.85 18.83
C LYS A 30 1.13 -6.78 18.65
N GLN A 31 2.41 -7.04 18.89
CA GLN A 31 3.48 -6.06 18.70
C GLN A 31 4.07 -6.16 17.29
N HIS A 32 4.46 -7.36 16.87
CA HIS A 32 5.28 -7.62 15.69
C HIS A 32 4.48 -7.97 14.42
N GLY A 33 3.17 -8.23 14.52
CA GLY A 33 2.28 -8.44 13.36
C GLY A 33 1.69 -7.14 12.82
N PHE A 34 1.25 -7.14 11.55
CA PHE A 34 0.56 -5.98 10.96
C PHE A 34 -0.77 -5.71 11.70
N LYS A 35 -1.21 -4.44 11.73
CA LYS A 35 -2.44 -4.04 12.44
C LYS A 35 -3.68 -4.00 11.54
N PHE A 36 -3.57 -4.54 10.32
CA PHE A 36 -4.66 -4.69 9.37
C PHE A 36 -4.71 -6.14 8.90
N ASP A 37 -5.91 -6.64 8.59
CA ASP A 37 -6.09 -7.97 8.05
C ASP A 37 -5.64 -8.05 6.59
N ASN A 38 -5.13 -9.22 6.20
CA ASN A 38 -4.85 -9.57 4.82
C ASN A 38 -6.15 -9.74 4.02
N THR A 39 -6.73 -8.61 3.61
CA THR A 39 -7.90 -8.57 2.73
C THR A 39 -7.51 -8.13 1.33
N PHE A 40 -6.26 -8.35 0.89
CA PHE A 40 -5.84 -7.98 -0.45
C PHE A 40 -6.54 -8.87 -1.48
N LYS A 41 -6.85 -8.32 -2.65
CA LYS A 41 -7.17 -9.06 -3.87
C LYS A 41 -6.14 -8.65 -4.91
N ASN A 42 -5.34 -9.60 -5.40
CA ASN A 42 -4.30 -9.34 -6.39
C ASN A 42 -4.53 -10.20 -7.62
N ILE A 43 -4.12 -9.68 -8.78
CA ILE A 43 -3.93 -10.44 -10.01
C ILE A 43 -2.42 -10.70 -10.08
N PHE A 44 -1.98 -11.94 -9.91
CA PHE A 44 -0.56 -12.24 -9.67
C PHE A 44 0.22 -12.40 -10.98
N ILE A 45 -0.38 -13.01 -12.01
CA ILE A 45 0.18 -13.15 -13.35
C ILE A 45 -0.98 -13.15 -14.38
N ASP A 46 -1.13 -12.08 -15.19
CA ASP A 46 -2.16 -12.01 -16.24
C ASP A 46 -2.03 -13.14 -17.28
N ALA A 47 -0.82 -13.62 -17.56
CA ALA A 47 -0.54 -14.66 -18.55
C ALA A 47 -0.89 -16.10 -18.10
N LEU A 48 -1.18 -16.32 -16.81
CA LEU A 48 -1.43 -17.66 -16.23
C LEU A 48 -2.71 -17.74 -15.37
N ASP A 49 -3.49 -16.65 -15.26
CA ASP A 49 -4.66 -16.49 -14.37
C ASP A 49 -4.44 -17.03 -12.93
N TRP A 50 -3.21 -16.92 -12.41
CA TRP A 50 -2.92 -17.28 -11.03
C TRP A 50 -3.35 -16.16 -10.09
N ARG A 51 -4.44 -16.43 -9.36
CA ARG A 51 -5.01 -15.54 -8.33
C ARG A 51 -4.66 -16.09 -6.96
N THR A 52 -3.87 -15.34 -6.19
CA THR A 52 -3.69 -15.63 -4.75
C THR A 52 -4.71 -14.85 -3.94
N GLY A 53 -5.29 -15.50 -2.93
CA GLY A 53 -6.16 -14.87 -1.94
C GLY A 53 -5.38 -13.97 -0.98
N GLY A 54 -4.86 -12.85 -1.48
CA GLY A 54 -4.18 -11.82 -0.70
C GLY A 54 -2.65 -11.84 -0.78
N LEU A 55 -1.98 -11.32 0.26
CA LEU A 55 -0.52 -11.19 0.40
C LEU A 55 0.00 -11.88 1.67
N CYS A 56 -0.52 -13.08 1.99
CA CYS A 56 -0.20 -13.78 3.24
C CYS A 56 1.31 -14.01 3.45
N GLY A 57 2.00 -14.62 2.47
CA GLY A 57 3.45 -14.81 2.49
C GLY A 57 4.22 -13.50 2.54
N GLY A 58 3.79 -12.51 1.78
CA GLY A 58 4.38 -11.17 1.79
C GLY A 58 4.28 -10.49 3.15
N MET A 59 3.14 -10.63 3.82
CA MET A 59 2.92 -10.10 5.17
C MET A 59 3.68 -10.88 6.24
N VAL A 60 3.80 -12.21 6.13
CA VAL A 60 4.61 -13.04 7.04
C VAL A 60 6.09 -12.71 6.91
N TYR A 61 6.64 -12.74 5.70
CA TYR A 61 8.03 -12.39 5.43
C TYR A 61 8.35 -10.97 5.89
N SER A 62 7.47 -10.02 5.59
CA SER A 62 7.68 -8.63 6.01
C SER A 62 7.59 -8.46 7.53
N ALA A 63 6.67 -9.13 8.22
CA ALA A 63 6.59 -9.07 9.69
C ALA A 63 7.88 -9.62 10.33
N LEU A 64 8.43 -10.71 9.79
CA LEU A 64 9.75 -11.22 10.20
C LEU A 64 10.88 -10.24 9.89
N ASP A 65 10.86 -9.57 8.73
CA ASP A 65 11.87 -8.57 8.38
C ASP A 65 11.91 -7.42 9.40
N TYR A 66 10.74 -6.92 9.85
CA TYR A 66 10.68 -5.93 10.91
C TYR A 66 11.14 -6.49 12.26
N TYR A 67 10.71 -7.70 12.62
CA TYR A 67 11.11 -8.35 13.88
C TYR A 67 12.63 -8.56 13.97
N ASN A 68 13.27 -8.97 12.86
CA ASN A 68 14.70 -9.24 12.80
C ASN A 68 15.56 -7.98 12.58
N THR A 69 14.97 -6.83 12.24
CA THR A 69 15.73 -5.59 11.97
C THR A 69 15.72 -4.65 13.17
N ARG A 70 16.88 -4.52 13.84
CA ARG A 70 17.05 -3.58 14.96
C ARG A 70 16.68 -2.14 14.55
N GLY A 71 15.96 -1.46 15.44
CA GLY A 71 15.55 -0.05 15.26
C GLY A 71 14.43 0.16 14.22
N ARG A 72 13.81 -0.89 13.69
CA ARG A 72 12.66 -0.78 12.77
C ARG A 72 11.45 -1.50 13.33
N SER A 73 10.51 -0.75 13.89
CA SER A 73 9.22 -1.33 14.30
C SER A 73 8.27 -1.49 13.11
N ILE A 74 7.43 -2.53 13.18
CA ILE A 74 6.37 -2.74 12.20
C ILE A 74 5.43 -1.51 12.10
N PRO A 75 4.84 -1.22 10.93
CA PRO A 75 3.92 -0.10 10.78
C PRO A 75 2.71 -0.21 11.72
N LYS A 76 2.43 0.87 12.45
CA LYS A 76 1.30 0.95 13.40
C LYS A 76 -0.05 1.26 12.74
N THR A 77 -0.11 1.35 11.41
CA THR A 77 -1.35 1.64 10.70
C THR A 77 -2.31 0.45 10.76
N ALA A 78 -3.56 0.71 11.13
CA ALA A 78 -4.64 -0.27 11.07
C ALA A 78 -5.34 -0.33 9.70
N TYR A 79 -4.91 0.51 8.76
CA TYR A 79 -5.39 0.52 7.40
C TYR A 79 -4.40 -0.18 6.48
N ARG A 80 -4.96 -0.98 5.57
CA ARG A 80 -4.21 -1.60 4.49
C ARG A 80 -3.54 -0.52 3.63
N PRO A 81 -2.29 -0.71 3.19
CA PRO A 81 -1.58 0.30 2.44
C PRO A 81 -2.23 0.60 1.09
N THR A 82 -2.09 1.86 0.66
CA THR A 82 -2.51 2.32 -0.66
C THR A 82 -1.86 1.51 -1.77
N GLU A 83 -2.63 1.17 -2.80
CA GLU A 83 -2.14 0.47 -3.99
C GLU A 83 -0.95 1.22 -4.63
N GLY A 84 0.13 0.49 -4.91
CA GLY A 84 1.38 1.03 -5.43
C GLY A 84 2.14 1.95 -4.46
N SER A 85 1.77 2.02 -3.18
CA SER A 85 2.60 2.67 -2.15
C SER A 85 3.86 1.84 -1.84
N PRO A 86 4.91 2.45 -1.25
CA PRO A 86 6.11 1.71 -0.89
C PRO A 86 5.85 0.48 0.01
N LEU A 87 4.89 0.56 0.94
CA LEU A 87 4.54 -0.61 1.77
C LEU A 87 3.88 -1.71 0.94
N GLN A 88 2.87 -1.35 0.14
CA GLN A 88 2.12 -2.35 -0.63
C GLN A 88 3.05 -3.05 -1.63
N LYS A 89 3.91 -2.29 -2.33
CA LYS A 89 4.95 -2.85 -3.21
C LYS A 89 5.90 -3.78 -2.45
N TYR A 90 6.36 -3.38 -1.26
CA TYR A 90 7.23 -4.23 -0.44
C TYR A 90 6.55 -5.54 -0.02
N LEU A 91 5.28 -5.48 0.40
CA LEU A 91 4.49 -6.67 0.72
C LEU A 91 4.33 -7.58 -0.51
N TYR A 92 4.05 -7.00 -1.67
CA TYR A 92 3.94 -7.73 -2.93
C TYR A 92 5.26 -8.42 -3.32
N ASP A 93 6.38 -7.68 -3.30
CA ASP A 93 7.71 -8.23 -3.62
C ASP A 93 8.08 -9.39 -2.69
N ARG A 94 7.74 -9.27 -1.40
CA ARG A 94 7.94 -10.36 -0.43
C ARG A 94 6.98 -11.53 -0.65
N GLN A 95 5.76 -11.29 -1.11
CA GLN A 95 4.83 -12.35 -1.51
C GLN A 95 5.43 -13.15 -2.68
N VAL A 96 5.89 -12.46 -3.73
CA VAL A 96 6.54 -13.10 -4.89
C VAL A 96 7.72 -13.92 -4.41
N THR A 97 8.62 -13.33 -3.61
CA THR A 97 9.79 -14.03 -3.07
C THR A 97 9.40 -15.29 -2.29
N SER A 98 8.40 -15.21 -1.41
CA SER A 98 7.97 -16.33 -0.57
C SER A 98 7.36 -17.49 -1.38
N LEU A 99 6.75 -17.19 -2.53
CA LEU A 99 6.22 -18.21 -3.44
C LEU A 99 7.32 -18.79 -4.32
N THR A 100 8.12 -17.94 -4.96
CA THR A 100 9.15 -18.38 -5.91
C THR A 100 10.27 -19.18 -5.25
N SER A 101 10.65 -18.81 -4.01
CA SER A 101 11.65 -19.55 -3.24
C SER A 101 11.17 -20.90 -2.71
N ASN A 102 9.87 -21.20 -2.78
CA ASN A 102 9.28 -22.45 -2.29
C ASN A 102 8.48 -23.18 -3.40
N LEU A 103 8.78 -22.93 -4.68
CA LEU A 103 8.04 -23.54 -5.80
C LEU A 103 8.10 -25.07 -5.79
N ASP A 104 9.24 -25.63 -5.42
CA ASP A 104 9.44 -27.07 -5.23
C ASP A 104 8.46 -27.63 -4.19
N LYS A 105 8.34 -26.96 -3.04
CA LYS A 105 7.44 -27.38 -1.96
C LYS A 105 5.97 -27.20 -2.31
N TRP A 106 5.61 -26.10 -2.97
CA TRP A 106 4.25 -25.89 -3.46
C TRP A 106 3.87 -26.90 -4.55
N GLY A 107 4.79 -27.27 -5.44
CA GLY A 107 4.58 -28.33 -6.42
C GLY A 107 4.41 -29.70 -5.77
N GLU A 108 5.28 -30.05 -4.82
CA GLU A 108 5.26 -31.33 -4.09
C GLU A 108 3.93 -31.59 -3.38
N ILE A 109 3.43 -30.61 -2.64
CA ILE A 109 2.17 -30.73 -1.88
C ILE A 109 0.92 -30.36 -2.69
N GLY A 110 1.09 -29.71 -3.84
CA GLY A 110 0.00 -29.35 -4.74
C GLY A 110 -0.40 -30.48 -5.68
N PHE A 111 0.50 -31.42 -5.96
CA PHE A 111 0.23 -32.58 -6.79
C PHE A 111 -0.49 -33.69 -6.00
N ASN A 112 -1.82 -33.65 -6.06
CA ASN A 112 -2.73 -34.60 -5.39
C ASN A 112 -3.97 -34.89 -6.27
N PRO A 113 -3.78 -35.58 -7.41
CA PRO A 113 -4.89 -35.89 -8.30
C PRO A 113 -5.95 -36.71 -7.57
N ASP A 114 -7.21 -36.28 -7.66
CA ASP A 114 -8.38 -36.92 -7.04
C ASP A 114 -8.25 -37.23 -5.53
N GLY A 115 -7.36 -36.51 -4.83
CA GLY A 115 -7.14 -36.70 -3.40
C GLY A 115 -6.39 -37.98 -3.01
N VAL A 116 -5.77 -38.71 -3.95
CA VAL A 116 -5.13 -40.02 -3.67
C VAL A 116 -4.00 -39.96 -2.64
N ARG A 117 -3.45 -38.78 -2.36
CA ARG A 117 -2.36 -38.53 -1.38
C ARG A 117 -2.86 -37.84 -0.11
N ASN A 118 -4.18 -37.76 0.12
CA ASN A 118 -4.73 -37.07 1.28
C ASN A 118 -4.16 -37.58 2.61
N SER A 119 -4.19 -38.90 2.83
CA SER A 119 -3.66 -39.51 4.05
C SER A 119 -2.14 -39.38 4.16
N GLU A 120 -1.42 -39.49 3.05
CA GLU A 120 0.03 -39.28 2.98
C GLU A 120 0.40 -37.87 3.45
N PHE A 121 -0.23 -36.85 2.86
CA PHE A 121 0.04 -35.45 3.16
C PHE A 121 -0.33 -35.07 4.59
N PHE A 122 -1.44 -35.59 5.10
CA PHE A 122 -1.79 -35.40 6.51
C PHE A 122 -0.71 -35.99 7.42
N ASN A 123 -0.27 -37.23 7.13
CA ASN A 123 0.76 -37.92 7.90
C ASN A 123 2.11 -37.18 7.90
N TRP A 124 2.52 -36.57 6.79
CA TRP A 124 3.72 -35.72 6.75
C TRP A 124 3.70 -34.56 7.75
N GLY A 125 2.52 -34.03 8.06
CA GLY A 125 2.36 -32.96 9.04
C GLY A 125 2.41 -33.41 10.49
N ILE A 126 2.24 -34.71 10.78
CA ILE A 126 2.19 -35.25 12.15
C ILE A 126 3.28 -36.27 12.47
N GLU A 127 4.01 -36.80 11.48
CA GLU A 127 5.02 -37.82 11.72
C GLU A 127 6.23 -37.27 12.49
N ASN A 128 6.81 -38.11 13.36
CA ASN A 128 8.02 -37.79 14.12
C ASN A 128 9.17 -38.66 13.64
N LYS A 129 9.79 -38.27 12.53
CA LYS A 129 10.98 -38.92 11.97
C LYS A 129 12.05 -37.87 11.68
N THR A 130 13.31 -38.27 11.61
CA THR A 130 14.39 -37.36 11.16
C THR A 130 14.01 -36.74 9.80
N GLY A 131 14.11 -35.42 9.69
CA GLY A 131 13.71 -34.69 8.48
C GLY A 131 12.21 -34.40 8.34
N SER A 132 11.35 -34.91 9.24
CA SER A 132 9.92 -34.59 9.23
C SER A 132 9.64 -33.13 9.61
N ARG A 133 8.46 -32.67 9.22
CA ARG A 133 8.01 -31.27 9.37
C ARG A 133 7.92 -30.83 10.83
N ILE A 134 7.60 -31.75 11.75
CA ILE A 134 7.58 -31.45 13.18
C ILE A 134 9.01 -31.21 13.71
N ASN A 135 9.99 -32.00 13.24
CA ASN A 135 11.38 -31.87 13.68
C ASN A 135 12.04 -30.63 13.08
N GLU A 136 11.72 -30.30 11.82
CA GLU A 136 12.09 -29.02 11.22
C GLU A 136 11.55 -27.84 12.04
N LEU A 137 10.24 -27.84 12.36
CA LEU A 137 9.62 -26.76 13.14
C LEU A 137 10.27 -26.60 14.52
N ARG A 138 10.48 -27.71 15.24
CA ARG A 138 11.14 -27.70 16.56
C ARG A 138 12.55 -27.11 16.49
N ALA A 139 13.34 -27.48 15.47
CA ALA A 139 14.69 -26.96 15.31
C ALA A 139 14.76 -25.42 15.21
N TYR A 140 13.71 -24.76 14.72
CA TYR A 140 13.63 -23.29 14.74
C TYR A 140 13.10 -22.76 16.07
N ILE A 141 11.96 -23.27 16.53
CA ILE A 141 11.28 -22.74 17.72
C ILE A 141 12.09 -22.95 18.99
N ASP A 142 12.80 -24.07 19.13
CA ASP A 142 13.65 -24.37 20.29
C ASP A 142 14.83 -23.38 20.42
N ARG A 143 15.24 -22.74 19.31
CA ARG A 143 16.23 -21.67 19.27
C ARG A 143 15.62 -20.27 19.40
N GLY A 144 14.31 -20.18 19.67
CA GLY A 144 13.58 -18.91 19.75
C GLY A 144 13.35 -18.24 18.40
N VAL A 145 13.52 -18.95 17.28
CA VAL A 145 13.39 -18.40 15.93
C VAL A 145 11.99 -18.70 15.37
N PRO A 146 11.13 -17.69 15.16
CA PRO A 146 9.85 -17.90 14.46
C PRO A 146 10.09 -18.26 13.00
N VAL A 147 9.29 -19.16 12.43
CA VAL A 147 9.52 -19.71 11.08
C VAL A 147 8.25 -19.72 10.23
N PRO A 148 8.27 -19.28 8.95
CA PRO A 148 7.09 -19.32 8.11
C PRO A 148 6.67 -20.76 7.80
N LEU A 149 5.36 -20.97 7.61
CA LEU A 149 4.78 -22.21 7.13
C LEU A 149 3.98 -21.93 5.86
N GLY A 150 4.14 -22.77 4.85
CA GLY A 150 3.20 -22.86 3.73
C GLY A 150 2.16 -23.93 4.01
N MET A 151 0.88 -23.62 3.81
CA MET A 151 -0.27 -24.48 4.12
C MET A 151 -1.04 -24.82 2.85
N GLN A 152 -1.23 -26.11 2.60
CA GLN A 152 -1.99 -26.61 1.46
C GLN A 152 -3.47 -26.71 1.83
N SER A 153 -4.33 -26.06 1.06
CA SER A 153 -5.78 -26.15 1.24
C SER A 153 -6.28 -27.58 1.05
N VAL A 154 -7.39 -27.88 1.71
CA VAL A 154 -8.20 -29.07 1.40
C VAL A 154 -8.92 -28.89 0.06
N GLY A 155 -9.55 -27.72 -0.14
CA GLY A 155 -10.20 -27.37 -1.41
C GLY A 155 -11.51 -28.12 -1.70
N GLU A 156 -12.11 -28.75 -0.68
CA GLU A 156 -13.32 -29.58 -0.83
C GLU A 156 -14.62 -28.80 -0.51
N LYS A 157 -14.51 -27.70 0.25
CA LYS A 157 -15.66 -26.87 0.67
C LYS A 157 -15.40 -25.41 0.37
N ASP A 158 -16.45 -24.65 0.04
CA ASP A 158 -16.38 -23.19 -0.15
C ASP A 158 -15.83 -22.43 1.07
N SER A 159 -15.93 -23.02 2.26
CA SER A 159 -15.39 -22.45 3.50
C SER A 159 -13.86 -22.56 3.63
N ASP A 160 -13.25 -23.46 2.86
CA ASP A 160 -11.82 -23.75 2.94
C ASP A 160 -11.00 -22.54 2.45
N PRO A 161 -9.94 -22.15 3.17
CA PRO A 161 -9.27 -20.85 2.98
C PRO A 161 -8.37 -20.72 1.74
N GLY A 162 -8.24 -21.76 0.92
CA GLY A 162 -7.21 -21.83 -0.12
C GLY A 162 -5.80 -22.01 0.47
N ASN A 163 -4.81 -22.10 -0.42
CA ASN A 163 -3.41 -22.20 -0.01
C ASN A 163 -3.01 -20.93 0.74
N HIS A 164 -2.25 -21.08 1.82
CA HIS A 164 -2.01 -20.00 2.77
C HIS A 164 -0.59 -20.01 3.33
N GLN A 165 -0.14 -18.89 3.86
CA GLN A 165 1.16 -18.78 4.53
C GLN A 165 0.98 -18.08 5.89
N VAL A 166 1.56 -18.69 6.92
CA VAL A 166 1.49 -18.22 8.31
C VAL A 166 2.87 -18.26 8.95
N LEU A 167 3.00 -17.72 10.17
CA LEU A 167 4.25 -17.76 10.93
C LEU A 167 4.09 -18.64 12.16
N ALA A 168 4.81 -19.75 12.27
CA ALA A 168 4.93 -20.49 13.50
C ALA A 168 5.72 -19.67 14.53
N ILE A 169 5.11 -19.48 15.70
CA ILE A 169 5.67 -18.72 16.82
C ILE A 169 5.79 -19.58 18.09
N GLY A 170 5.32 -20.83 18.04
CA GLY A 170 5.45 -21.78 19.12
C GLY A 170 4.82 -23.13 18.80
N TYR A 171 5.05 -24.10 19.67
CA TYR A 171 4.38 -25.39 19.64
C TYR A 171 4.14 -25.94 21.05
N ASP A 172 3.28 -26.94 21.14
CA ASP A 172 3.15 -27.83 22.31
C ASP A 172 2.82 -29.23 21.80
N PHE A 173 3.78 -30.14 21.93
CA PHE A 173 3.67 -31.54 21.48
C PHE A 173 3.61 -32.51 22.68
N GLY A 174 3.38 -32.01 23.90
CA GLY A 174 3.45 -32.82 25.10
C GLY A 174 4.88 -33.12 25.55
N THR A 175 5.00 -34.08 26.46
CA THR A 175 6.25 -34.47 27.12
C THR A 175 7.15 -35.30 26.19
N PRO A 176 8.45 -35.47 26.51
CA PRO A 176 9.30 -36.43 25.80
C PRO A 176 8.69 -37.85 25.74
N GLN A 177 8.02 -38.28 26.80
CA GLN A 177 7.30 -39.56 26.87
C GLN A 177 6.12 -39.60 25.87
N ASP A 178 5.37 -38.51 25.74
CA ASP A 178 4.30 -38.40 24.73
C ASP A 178 4.85 -38.51 23.29
N ILE A 179 6.05 -37.96 23.07
CA ILE A 179 6.73 -38.04 21.78
C ILE A 179 7.18 -39.49 21.49
N SER A 180 7.77 -40.17 22.48
CA SER A 180 8.29 -41.53 22.30
C SER A 180 7.20 -42.59 22.13
N ASN A 181 6.05 -42.44 22.80
CA ASN A 181 4.93 -43.39 22.69
C ASN A 181 3.87 -43.00 21.64
N GLY A 182 4.06 -41.88 20.92
CA GLY A 182 3.14 -41.43 19.88
C GLY A 182 1.92 -40.62 20.36
N ASN A 183 1.72 -40.46 21.68
CA ASN A 183 0.61 -39.68 22.24
C ASN A 183 0.67 -38.19 21.90
N TYR A 184 1.85 -37.67 21.51
CA TYR A 184 2.05 -36.30 21.07
C TYR A 184 1.08 -35.90 19.95
N LYS A 185 0.70 -36.83 19.07
CA LYS A 185 -0.20 -36.59 17.94
C LYS A 185 -1.53 -35.97 18.38
N ARG A 186 -2.10 -36.43 19.50
CA ARG A 186 -3.36 -35.90 20.05
C ARG A 186 -3.17 -34.64 20.91
N LYS A 187 -1.95 -34.38 21.36
CA LYS A 187 -1.58 -33.18 22.12
C LYS A 187 -1.04 -32.04 21.25
N MET A 188 -0.78 -32.34 19.97
CA MET A 188 -0.12 -31.46 19.03
C MET A 188 -0.85 -30.12 18.87
N ARG A 189 -0.15 -29.04 19.18
CA ARG A 189 -0.56 -27.66 18.93
C ARG A 189 0.59 -26.91 18.28
N ILE A 190 0.30 -26.18 17.22
CA ILE A 190 1.21 -25.19 16.64
C ILE A 190 0.58 -23.81 16.81
N TYR A 191 1.28 -22.92 17.49
CA TYR A 191 0.84 -21.54 17.70
C TYR A 191 1.35 -20.68 16.56
N VAL A 192 0.45 -19.98 15.88
CA VAL A 192 0.79 -19.20 14.69
C VAL A 192 0.33 -17.75 14.77
N TYR A 193 1.09 -16.86 14.14
CA TYR A 193 0.61 -15.58 13.62
C TYR A 193 0.07 -15.80 12.20
N ASP A 194 -1.21 -15.51 12.01
CA ASP A 194 -1.86 -15.54 10.70
C ASP A 194 -2.23 -14.09 10.31
N PRO A 195 -1.73 -13.56 9.17
CA PRO A 195 -2.04 -12.19 8.73
C PRO A 195 -3.52 -11.96 8.37
N ASN A 196 -4.33 -13.01 8.23
CA ASN A 196 -5.79 -12.91 8.08
C ASN A 196 -6.49 -12.59 9.42
N PHE A 197 -5.80 -12.70 10.55
CA PHE A 197 -6.32 -12.44 11.89
C PHE A 197 -5.38 -11.52 12.68
N ASN A 198 -5.41 -10.22 12.35
CA ASN A 198 -4.47 -9.24 12.90
C ASN A 198 -4.36 -9.31 14.43
N GLY A 199 -3.12 -9.21 14.93
CA GLY A 199 -2.83 -9.16 16.37
C GLY A 199 -3.23 -10.39 17.19
N LYS A 200 -3.70 -11.49 16.57
CA LYS A 200 -4.15 -12.69 17.27
C LYS A 200 -3.17 -13.84 17.07
N THR A 201 -2.99 -14.64 18.12
CA THR A 201 -2.43 -15.99 18.01
C THR A 201 -3.53 -16.96 17.62
N LYS A 202 -3.24 -17.88 16.71
CA LYS A 202 -4.10 -19.02 16.36
C LYS A 202 -3.45 -20.32 16.76
N THR A 203 -4.27 -21.32 17.07
CA THR A 203 -3.82 -22.63 17.53
C THR A 203 -4.21 -23.68 16.50
N MET A 204 -3.23 -24.11 15.69
CA MET A 204 -3.42 -25.16 14.71
C MET A 204 -3.26 -26.54 15.35
N VAL A 205 -4.21 -27.43 15.09
CA VAL A 205 -4.24 -28.80 15.61
C VAL A 205 -4.64 -29.79 14.50
N PRO A 206 -4.21 -31.07 14.59
CA PRO A 206 -4.66 -32.10 13.66
C PRO A 206 -6.11 -32.56 13.94
N ASN A 207 -6.83 -32.90 12.88
CA ASN A 207 -8.11 -33.57 12.86
C ASN A 207 -7.92 -34.95 12.21
N PHE A 208 -7.83 -35.99 13.03
CA PHE A 208 -7.62 -37.37 12.56
C PHE A 208 -8.81 -37.95 11.80
N LYS A 209 -10.02 -37.45 12.03
CA LYS A 209 -11.22 -37.95 11.34
C LYS A 209 -11.29 -37.48 9.90
N GLU A 210 -10.93 -36.22 9.66
CA GLU A 210 -10.94 -35.63 8.31
C GLU A 210 -9.55 -35.66 7.65
N GLU A 211 -8.52 -36.08 8.38
CA GLU A 211 -7.11 -36.03 7.97
C GLU A 211 -6.68 -34.60 7.56
N THR A 212 -7.04 -33.62 8.36
CA THR A 212 -6.77 -32.19 8.09
C THR A 212 -6.16 -31.51 9.31
N PHE A 213 -5.67 -30.29 9.12
CA PHE A 213 -5.32 -29.35 10.18
C PHE A 213 -6.34 -28.21 10.20
N TYR A 214 -6.67 -27.72 11.39
CA TYR A 214 -7.57 -26.59 11.56
C TYR A 214 -7.18 -25.72 12.75
N TYR A 215 -7.74 -24.50 12.81
CA TYR A 215 -7.61 -23.66 13.99
C TYR A 215 -8.70 -23.95 15.02
N LEU A 216 -8.33 -24.17 16.28
CA LEU A 216 -9.29 -24.27 17.38
C LEU A 216 -10.23 -23.06 17.42
N GLU A 217 -9.69 -21.87 17.15
CA GLU A 217 -10.45 -20.62 17.14
C GLU A 217 -11.34 -20.46 15.89
N ASN A 218 -11.08 -21.22 14.83
CA ASN A 218 -11.80 -21.15 13.55
C ASN A 218 -11.88 -22.52 12.86
N PRO A 219 -12.70 -23.47 13.34
CA PRO A 219 -12.66 -24.86 12.87
C PRO A 219 -13.05 -25.08 11.40
N LYS A 220 -13.72 -24.11 10.78
CA LYS A 220 -14.05 -24.14 9.35
C LYS A 220 -12.84 -23.88 8.44
N LYS A 221 -11.72 -23.43 8.98
CA LYS A 221 -10.48 -23.17 8.24
C LYS A 221 -9.62 -24.42 8.28
N ARG A 222 -9.62 -25.17 7.17
CA ARG A 222 -9.02 -26.49 7.07
C ARG A 222 -7.90 -26.52 6.03
N TRP A 223 -6.84 -27.24 6.34
CA TRP A 223 -5.70 -27.46 5.46
C TRP A 223 -5.33 -28.94 5.44
N ARG A 224 -4.92 -29.46 4.29
CA ARG A 224 -4.51 -30.85 4.14
C ARG A 224 -3.18 -31.10 4.85
N THR A 225 -2.24 -30.16 4.72
CA THR A 225 -0.93 -30.25 5.33
C THR A 225 -0.22 -28.88 5.36
N TYR A 226 0.96 -28.82 5.97
CA TYR A 226 1.82 -27.63 5.98
C TYR A 226 3.28 -28.03 5.79
N PHE A 227 4.14 -27.19 5.20
CA PHE A 227 5.61 -27.36 5.19
C PHE A 227 6.30 -26.21 5.94
N VAL A 228 7.52 -26.47 6.44
CA VAL A 228 8.37 -25.44 7.08
C VAL A 228 9.17 -24.73 6.01
N ASP A 229 9.02 -23.41 5.93
CA ASP A 229 9.75 -22.56 4.99
C ASP A 229 11.15 -22.25 5.52
N LYS A 230 12.13 -23.00 5.00
CA LYS A 230 13.55 -22.82 5.34
C LYS A 230 14.25 -21.82 4.43
N ASN A 231 13.54 -21.25 3.45
CA ASN A 231 14.09 -20.38 2.42
C ASN A 231 13.92 -18.89 2.75
N TYR A 232 13.28 -18.56 3.88
CA TYR A 232 13.23 -17.21 4.40
C TYR A 232 14.63 -16.63 4.60
N SER A 233 14.89 -15.50 3.95
CA SER A 233 16.05 -14.65 4.19
C SER A 233 15.60 -13.25 4.58
N VAL A 234 16.27 -12.68 5.58
CA VAL A 234 15.96 -11.33 6.08
C VAL A 234 16.21 -10.28 5.00
N LYS A 235 15.26 -9.38 4.80
CA LYS A 235 15.42 -8.18 3.97
C LYS A 235 15.23 -6.94 4.83
N THR A 236 16.01 -5.89 4.59
CA THR A 236 15.82 -4.62 5.30
C THR A 236 14.45 -4.03 4.91
N PRO A 237 13.48 -3.90 5.84
CA PRO A 237 12.12 -3.51 5.50
C PRO A 237 12.03 -2.02 5.19
N VAL A 238 11.08 -1.60 4.37
CA VAL A 238 10.88 -0.17 4.06
C VAL A 238 10.70 0.66 5.34
N ARG A 239 11.40 1.80 5.44
CA ARG A 239 11.19 2.72 6.57
C ARG A 239 9.88 3.46 6.34
N ILE A 240 8.81 2.93 6.90
CA ILE A 240 7.54 3.66 6.93
C ILE A 240 7.67 4.69 8.00
N SER A 241 7.42 5.94 7.62
CA SER A 241 7.38 7.02 8.57
C SER A 241 6.38 6.63 9.65
N LEU A 242 6.92 6.23 10.81
CA LEU A 242 6.14 5.99 12.01
C LEU A 242 5.37 7.25 12.42
N ARG A 243 5.74 8.42 11.84
CA ARG A 243 5.23 9.76 12.08
C ARG A 243 4.27 9.71 13.25
N ASP A 244 4.87 9.62 14.44
CA ASP A 244 4.28 10.16 15.63
C ASP A 244 4.11 11.62 15.24
N TYR A 245 2.95 11.95 14.68
CA TYR A 245 2.70 13.27 14.15
C TYR A 245 3.06 14.26 15.27
N PRO A 246 3.49 15.48 14.93
CA PRO A 246 3.78 16.49 15.93
C PRO A 246 2.61 16.61 16.91
N LYS A 247 2.88 16.86 18.20
CA LYS A 247 1.87 17.13 19.24
C LYS A 247 1.16 18.48 19.03
N ASP A 248 0.67 18.74 17.82
CA ASP A 248 0.16 20.02 17.34
C ASP A 248 -1.37 20.07 17.31
N LYS A 249 -2.05 18.99 17.73
CA LYS A 249 -3.51 18.82 17.70
C LYS A 249 -4.12 18.97 16.30
N LYS A 250 -3.32 18.75 15.25
CA LYS A 250 -3.76 18.80 13.86
C LYS A 250 -3.80 17.40 13.26
N ILE A 251 -4.61 17.28 12.22
CA ILE A 251 -4.58 16.15 11.30
C ILE A 251 -3.62 16.47 10.15
N HIS A 252 -2.92 15.44 9.68
CA HIS A 252 -1.84 15.53 8.70
C HIS A 252 -2.13 14.70 7.44
N GLU A 253 -3.06 13.75 7.51
CA GLU A 253 -3.52 12.97 6.36
C GLU A 253 -4.98 12.52 6.54
N LEU A 254 -5.59 12.15 5.42
CA LEU A 254 -6.87 11.43 5.37
C LEU A 254 -6.66 10.06 4.75
N VAL A 255 -7.23 9.02 5.36
CA VAL A 255 -7.31 7.67 4.81
C VAL A 255 -8.73 7.44 4.34
N PHE A 256 -8.87 7.21 3.04
CA PHE A 256 -10.14 6.92 2.38
C PHE A 256 -10.28 5.41 2.19
N GLU A 257 -11.44 4.87 2.52
CA GLU A 257 -11.88 3.54 2.12
C GLU A 257 -13.01 3.70 1.10
N PHE A 258 -12.78 3.22 -0.13
CA PHE A 258 -13.76 3.19 -1.21
C PHE A 258 -14.23 1.74 -1.38
N ALA A 259 -15.43 1.40 -0.92
CA ALA A 259 -16.01 0.09 -1.22
C ALA A 259 -16.60 0.13 -2.64
N VAL A 260 -15.90 -0.49 -3.58
CA VAL A 260 -16.34 -0.65 -4.97
C VAL A 260 -17.46 -1.68 -5.00
N GLY A 261 -18.57 -1.32 -5.65
CA GLY A 261 -19.72 -2.18 -5.87
C GLY A 261 -19.53 -3.11 -7.05
N LYS A 262 -20.65 -3.56 -7.64
CA LYS A 262 -20.65 -4.53 -8.76
C LYS A 262 -20.03 -4.01 -10.06
N ASP A 263 -19.91 -2.70 -10.21
CA ASP A 263 -19.38 -2.06 -11.42
C ASP A 263 -18.07 -1.38 -11.04
N ASP A 264 -16.99 -1.87 -11.64
CA ASP A 264 -15.62 -1.56 -11.25
C ASP A 264 -15.21 -0.15 -11.69
N LEU A 265 -14.04 0.32 -11.26
CA LEU A 265 -13.41 1.48 -11.91
C LEU A 265 -12.36 0.94 -12.86
N ARG A 266 -12.58 0.99 -14.18
CA ARG A 266 -11.66 0.38 -15.16
C ARG A 266 -10.23 0.88 -15.10
N GLY A 267 -10.01 2.15 -14.71
CA GLY A 267 -8.70 2.79 -14.85
C GLY A 267 -8.44 3.24 -16.29
N GLY A 268 -7.17 3.39 -16.67
CA GLY A 268 -6.80 3.94 -17.97
C GLY A 268 -7.31 5.37 -18.15
N ASN A 269 -8.37 5.56 -18.93
CA ASN A 269 -9.05 6.86 -19.11
C ASN A 269 -10.15 7.10 -18.07
N ASP A 270 -10.63 6.05 -17.40
CA ASP A 270 -11.70 6.07 -16.39
C ASP A 270 -11.08 6.14 -14.99
N ASN A 271 -10.79 7.38 -14.55
CA ASN A 271 -10.12 7.63 -13.27
C ASN A 271 -10.98 8.44 -12.32
N LEU A 272 -10.66 8.34 -11.02
CA LEU A 272 -11.29 9.11 -9.96
C LEU A 272 -10.40 10.28 -9.54
N ASN A 273 -10.96 11.48 -9.49
CA ASN A 273 -10.36 12.66 -8.90
C ASN A 273 -10.99 12.96 -7.55
N LEU A 274 -10.21 13.56 -6.66
CA LEU A 274 -10.61 13.92 -5.31
C LEU A 274 -10.28 15.39 -5.02
N SER A 275 -11.15 16.09 -4.30
CA SER A 275 -10.89 17.45 -3.80
C SER A 275 -11.27 17.52 -2.33
N ILE A 276 -10.32 17.90 -1.48
CA ILE A 276 -10.54 18.19 -0.06
C ILE A 276 -10.81 19.68 0.07
N ASN A 277 -12.04 20.03 0.44
CA ASN A 277 -12.45 21.41 0.66
C ASN A 277 -12.32 21.73 2.15
N TYR A 278 -11.65 22.84 2.46
CA TYR A 278 -11.46 23.32 3.81
C TYR A 278 -12.37 24.51 4.09
N HIS A 279 -12.69 24.71 5.37
CA HIS A 279 -13.14 26.02 5.83
C HIS A 279 -11.95 26.98 5.80
N GLY A 280 -12.10 28.16 5.19
CA GLY A 280 -11.11 29.25 5.22
C GLY A 280 -9.70 28.91 4.70
N ALA A 281 -9.55 27.91 3.84
CA ALA A 281 -8.30 27.59 3.14
C ALA A 281 -8.58 27.06 1.73
N ALA A 282 -7.57 27.13 0.85
CA ALA A 282 -7.71 26.69 -0.55
C ALA A 282 -7.94 25.18 -0.65
N THR A 283 -8.83 24.77 -1.57
CA THR A 283 -9.11 23.35 -1.86
C THR A 283 -7.83 22.62 -2.27
N GLN A 284 -7.58 21.48 -1.64
CA GLN A 284 -6.54 20.55 -2.07
C GLN A 284 -7.12 19.56 -3.08
N ARG A 285 -6.66 19.64 -4.33
CA ARG A 285 -7.06 18.71 -5.39
C ARG A 285 -6.02 17.60 -5.54
N VAL A 286 -6.50 16.38 -5.67
CA VAL A 286 -5.72 15.18 -5.97
C VAL A 286 -6.34 14.54 -7.20
N TYR A 287 -5.56 14.46 -8.27
CA TYR A 287 -6.03 13.93 -9.54
C TYR A 287 -5.60 12.47 -9.69
N ASN A 288 -6.42 11.67 -10.35
CA ASN A 288 -6.16 10.28 -10.66
C ASN A 288 -5.73 9.48 -9.41
N ILE A 289 -6.59 9.42 -8.40
CA ILE A 289 -6.27 8.76 -7.13
C ILE A 289 -6.09 7.25 -7.27
N ASN A 290 -6.65 6.65 -8.31
CA ASN A 290 -6.43 5.26 -8.70
C ASN A 290 -5.17 5.07 -9.58
N LYS A 291 -4.48 6.15 -9.96
CA LYS A 291 -3.24 6.15 -10.76
C LYS A 291 -3.34 5.39 -12.09
N GLY A 292 -4.51 5.41 -12.73
CA GLY A 292 -4.75 4.64 -13.96
C GLY A 292 -5.03 3.16 -13.74
N ASN A 293 -4.92 2.64 -12.50
CA ASN A 293 -5.19 1.25 -12.22
C ASN A 293 -6.69 0.98 -12.12
N LYS A 294 -7.07 -0.25 -12.50
CA LYS A 294 -8.40 -0.79 -12.26
C LYS A 294 -8.67 -0.93 -10.76
N TRP A 295 -9.82 -0.49 -10.28
CA TRP A 295 -10.35 -0.92 -8.99
C TRP A 295 -11.42 -1.96 -9.22
N ILE A 296 -11.03 -3.22 -9.03
CA ILE A 296 -11.89 -4.40 -9.09
C ILE A 296 -13.19 -4.24 -8.29
N ASP A 297 -14.25 -4.84 -8.81
CA ASP A 297 -15.58 -4.84 -8.23
C ASP A 297 -15.62 -5.62 -6.91
N ASN A 298 -16.63 -5.30 -6.09
CA ASN A 298 -16.88 -5.96 -4.80
C ASN A 298 -15.60 -6.03 -3.93
N TYR A 299 -14.87 -4.92 -3.89
CA TYR A 299 -13.59 -4.79 -3.20
C TYR A 299 -13.41 -3.39 -2.63
N SER A 300 -12.76 -3.29 -1.47
CA SER A 300 -12.46 -2.00 -0.85
C SER A 300 -11.07 -1.53 -1.23
N GLN A 301 -10.95 -0.27 -1.65
CA GLN A 301 -9.68 0.37 -1.95
C GLN A 301 -9.34 1.38 -0.86
N TYR A 302 -8.11 1.32 -0.36
CA TYR A 302 -7.62 2.25 0.65
C TYR A 302 -6.69 3.27 -0.01
N ILE A 303 -6.98 4.56 0.13
CA ILE A 303 -6.12 5.63 -0.39
C ILE A 303 -5.78 6.58 0.74
N THR A 304 -4.49 6.70 1.04
CA THR A 304 -3.97 7.71 1.99
C THR A 304 -3.56 8.97 1.26
N ILE A 305 -4.15 10.11 1.63
CA ILE A 305 -3.85 11.43 1.09
C ILE A 305 -3.22 12.30 2.18
N PRO A 306 -1.92 12.61 2.10
CA PRO A 306 -1.29 13.63 2.94
C PRO A 306 -1.92 15.00 2.71
N LEU A 307 -2.21 15.73 3.77
CA LEU A 307 -2.65 17.11 3.67
C LEU A 307 -1.45 18.00 3.33
N LYS A 308 -1.61 18.91 2.37
CA LYS A 308 -0.57 19.88 2.00
C LYS A 308 -0.17 20.77 3.17
N SER A 309 -1.11 21.02 4.09
CA SER A 309 -0.87 21.72 5.33
C SER A 309 -1.68 21.04 6.44
N PRO A 310 -1.09 20.75 7.61
CA PRO A 310 -1.84 20.20 8.73
C PRO A 310 -2.93 21.16 9.19
N VAL A 311 -4.12 20.65 9.52
CA VAL A 311 -5.27 21.47 9.94
C VAL A 311 -5.95 20.87 11.17
N ALA A 312 -6.71 21.67 11.91
CA ALA A 312 -7.61 21.14 12.93
C ALA A 312 -8.71 20.28 12.29
N LEU A 313 -9.17 19.24 12.98
CA LEU A 313 -10.15 18.28 12.48
C LEU A 313 -11.42 18.95 11.90
N ASN A 314 -11.94 19.95 12.61
CA ASN A 314 -13.17 20.68 12.23
C ASN A 314 -12.99 21.60 11.00
N ARG A 315 -11.79 21.74 10.45
CA ARG A 315 -11.53 22.54 9.25
C ARG A 315 -11.82 21.79 7.96
N ILE A 316 -12.01 20.48 7.98
CA ILE A 316 -12.41 19.71 6.80
C ILE A 316 -13.90 19.95 6.51
N LYS A 317 -14.21 20.76 5.49
CA LYS A 317 -15.61 21.09 5.13
C LYS A 317 -16.28 19.93 4.42
N SER A 318 -15.67 19.45 3.33
CA SER A 318 -16.22 18.39 2.49
C SER A 318 -15.15 17.74 1.65
N VAL A 319 -15.43 16.54 1.16
CA VAL A 319 -14.67 15.90 0.08
C VAL A 319 -15.55 15.79 -1.15
N GLN A 320 -15.01 16.15 -2.30
CA GLN A 320 -15.67 15.98 -3.60
C GLN A 320 -14.92 14.92 -4.40
N LEU A 321 -15.65 13.94 -4.92
CA LEU A 321 -15.19 12.94 -5.87
C LEU A 321 -15.71 13.28 -7.26
N ASN A 322 -14.89 13.11 -8.30
CA ASN A 322 -15.30 13.28 -9.69
C ASN A 322 -14.64 12.25 -10.60
N THR A 323 -15.42 11.53 -11.41
CA THR A 323 -14.86 10.66 -12.47
C THR A 323 -14.45 11.48 -13.70
N VAL A 324 -13.39 11.07 -14.39
CA VAL A 324 -12.83 11.80 -15.55
C VAL A 324 -13.52 11.42 -16.86
N SER A 325 -13.55 10.14 -17.22
CA SER A 325 -14.22 9.66 -18.43
C SER A 325 -15.72 9.39 -18.19
N GLY A 326 -16.50 9.37 -19.27
CA GLY A 326 -17.95 9.15 -19.26
C GLY A 326 -18.41 7.94 -20.07
N ASN A 327 -17.48 7.12 -20.56
CA ASN A 327 -17.82 5.93 -21.34
C ASN A 327 -18.10 4.71 -20.47
N ASP A 328 -17.74 4.77 -19.19
CA ASP A 328 -17.96 3.69 -18.24
C ASP A 328 -18.67 4.15 -16.98
N ASN A 329 -19.27 3.19 -16.27
CA ASN A 329 -19.96 3.41 -15.02
C ASN A 329 -19.10 2.86 -13.87
N PHE A 330 -19.21 3.48 -12.69
CA PHE A 330 -18.47 3.05 -11.50
C PHE A 330 -19.42 3.07 -10.30
N ASN A 331 -19.53 1.95 -9.60
CA ASN A 331 -20.36 1.85 -8.40
C ASN A 331 -19.51 2.03 -7.14
N LEU A 332 -19.83 3.06 -6.37
CA LEU A 332 -19.33 3.23 -5.01
C LEU A 332 -20.44 2.78 -4.05
N ASN A 333 -20.22 1.68 -3.34
CA ASN A 333 -21.13 1.18 -2.32
C ASN A 333 -20.91 1.87 -0.96
N ALA A 334 -19.69 2.23 -0.63
CA ALA A 334 -19.41 2.97 0.60
C ALA A 334 -18.21 3.90 0.46
N LEU A 335 -18.26 5.00 1.20
CA LEU A 335 -17.13 5.90 1.41
C LEU A 335 -16.93 6.07 2.91
N ARG A 336 -15.77 5.68 3.41
CA ARG A 336 -15.33 6.02 4.77
C ARG A 336 -14.09 6.87 4.71
N ILE A 337 -14.00 7.85 5.61
CA ILE A 337 -12.89 8.79 5.68
C ILE A 337 -12.42 8.87 7.12
N ASN A 338 -11.16 8.53 7.35
CA ASN A 338 -10.49 8.63 8.64
C ASN A 338 -9.44 9.73 8.59
N ALA A 339 -9.45 10.62 9.57
CA ALA A 339 -8.45 11.65 9.73
C ALA A 339 -7.39 11.24 10.74
N ARG A 340 -6.12 11.44 10.39
CA ARG A 340 -4.97 11.01 11.21
C ARG A 340 -4.06 12.16 11.59
N GLY A 341 -3.59 12.13 12.84
CA GLY A 341 -2.72 13.11 13.49
C GLY A 341 -2.18 12.55 14.81
N HIS A 342 -1.55 13.37 15.64
CA HIS A 342 -0.93 12.87 16.88
C HIS A 342 -2.00 12.40 17.85
N LEU A 343 -2.01 11.10 18.17
CA LEU A 343 -3.10 10.45 18.94
C LEU A 343 -4.50 10.71 18.35
N VAL A 344 -4.58 11.10 17.09
CA VAL A 344 -5.84 11.29 16.37
C VAL A 344 -5.93 10.21 15.30
N ASN A 345 -6.92 9.34 15.45
CA ASN A 345 -7.40 8.45 14.40
C ASN A 345 -8.93 8.43 14.47
N LYS A 346 -9.57 9.34 13.74
CA LYS A 346 -11.02 9.55 13.86
C LYS A 346 -11.71 9.40 12.52
N GLN A 347 -12.71 8.54 12.48
CA GLN A 347 -13.65 8.47 11.37
C GLN A 347 -14.47 9.77 11.34
N ILE A 348 -14.35 10.52 10.25
CA ILE A 348 -15.04 11.79 10.05
C ILE A 348 -16.18 11.67 9.03
N TYR A 349 -16.29 10.53 8.36
CA TYR A 349 -17.33 10.25 7.39
C TYR A 349 -17.51 8.73 7.24
N ASP A 350 -18.75 8.25 7.22
CA ASP A 350 -19.14 6.89 6.83
C ASP A 350 -20.54 6.96 6.24
N LYS A 351 -20.62 6.70 4.94
CA LYS A 351 -21.88 6.51 4.23
C LYS A 351 -21.78 5.25 3.40
N ARG A 352 -22.91 4.53 3.33
CA ARG A 352 -23.04 3.24 2.66
C ARG A 352 -24.34 3.21 1.86
N GLY A 353 -24.38 2.38 0.82
CA GLY A 353 -25.52 2.15 -0.06
C GLY A 353 -25.20 1.05 -1.07
N ALA A 354 -26.18 0.60 -1.84
CA ALA A 354 -26.02 -0.46 -2.84
C ALA A 354 -26.61 -0.04 -4.20
N PRO A 355 -26.01 0.93 -4.91
CA PRO A 355 -24.81 1.69 -4.56
C PRO A 355 -25.11 2.98 -3.77
N LEU A 356 -24.14 3.46 -2.97
CA LEU A 356 -24.17 4.82 -2.39
C LEU A 356 -24.14 5.87 -3.50
N LYS A 357 -23.31 5.62 -4.51
CA LYS A 357 -23.23 6.44 -5.71
C LYS A 357 -22.93 5.56 -6.92
N ARG A 358 -23.78 5.67 -7.94
CA ARG A 358 -23.45 5.24 -9.29
C ARG A 358 -22.89 6.43 -10.05
N PHE A 359 -21.62 6.37 -10.41
CA PHE A 359 -21.02 7.32 -11.33
C PHE A 359 -21.34 6.88 -12.76
N THR A 360 -21.81 7.81 -13.58
CA THR A 360 -22.16 7.56 -14.99
C THR A 360 -21.59 8.67 -15.86
N GLY A 361 -21.66 8.51 -17.19
CA GLY A 361 -21.31 9.58 -18.13
C GLY A 361 -22.07 10.90 -17.92
N LYS A 362 -23.28 10.86 -17.35
CA LYS A 362 -24.09 12.05 -17.03
C LYS A 362 -23.89 12.55 -15.60
N ASP A 363 -23.70 11.62 -14.66
CA ASP A 363 -23.59 11.93 -13.24
C ASP A 363 -22.23 11.49 -12.69
N LYS A 364 -21.27 12.41 -12.76
CA LYS A 364 -19.85 12.13 -12.50
C LYS A 364 -19.37 12.54 -11.11
N SER A 365 -20.24 13.07 -10.25
CA SER A 365 -19.79 13.78 -9.05
C SER A 365 -20.46 13.28 -7.77
N TYR A 366 -19.69 13.24 -6.68
CA TYR A 366 -20.21 12.94 -5.35
C TYR A 366 -19.59 13.85 -4.30
N LYS A 367 -20.43 14.45 -3.46
CA LYS A 367 -20.00 15.35 -2.39
C LYS A 367 -20.27 14.74 -1.02
N ALA A 368 -19.20 14.37 -0.33
CA ALA A 368 -19.22 14.04 1.09
C ALA A 368 -19.11 15.32 1.92
N LEU A 369 -20.25 15.87 2.38
CA LEU A 369 -20.24 16.95 3.37
C LEU A 369 -19.83 16.39 4.74
N ILE A 370 -18.84 17.01 5.38
CA ILE A 370 -18.25 16.54 6.64
C ILE A 370 -18.57 17.52 7.77
N ASN A 371 -18.15 18.78 7.62
CA ASN A 371 -18.50 19.85 8.56
C ASN A 371 -19.20 20.96 7.77
N ALA A 372 -20.52 21.10 7.94
CA ALA A 372 -21.31 22.13 7.25
C ALA A 372 -20.89 23.54 7.66
N ASN A 373 -20.70 23.75 8.97
CA ASN A 373 -20.43 25.05 9.56
C ASN A 373 -18.93 25.28 9.74
N PRO A 374 -18.44 26.52 9.51
CA PRO A 374 -17.05 26.87 9.80
C PRO A 374 -16.80 26.80 11.31
N PRO A 375 -15.58 26.44 11.75
CA PRO A 375 -15.24 26.50 13.17
C PRO A 375 -15.43 27.90 13.71
N ILE A 376 -16.07 28.03 14.88
CA ILE A 376 -16.13 29.28 15.63
C ILE A 376 -14.69 29.66 15.96
N LEU A 377 -14.18 30.70 15.31
CA LEU A 377 -12.93 31.32 15.73
C LEU A 377 -13.24 32.05 17.03
N THR A 378 -12.87 31.47 18.18
CA THR A 378 -12.79 32.23 19.43
C THR A 378 -11.70 33.27 19.25
N ARG A 379 -12.09 34.44 18.74
CA ARG A 379 -11.23 35.59 18.61
C ARG A 379 -10.99 36.09 20.03
N LYS A 380 -9.85 35.73 20.64
CA LYS A 380 -9.38 36.45 21.83
C LYS A 380 -9.26 37.93 21.41
N PRO A 381 -9.88 38.88 22.13
CA PRO A 381 -9.72 40.28 21.81
C PRO A 381 -8.28 40.67 22.12
N SER A 382 -7.48 40.86 21.08
CA SER A 382 -6.24 41.60 21.21
C SER A 382 -6.61 43.08 21.30
N ASN A 383 -6.66 43.61 22.51
CA ASN A 383 -6.65 45.04 22.75
C ASN A 383 -5.31 45.60 22.27
N HIS A 384 -5.27 46.12 21.05
CA HIS A 384 -4.34 47.17 20.70
C HIS A 384 -5.09 48.18 19.85
N ARG A 385 -5.45 49.29 20.50
CA ARG A 385 -5.74 50.57 19.84
C ARG A 385 -4.43 51.08 19.26
N THR A 386 -4.43 51.36 17.96
CA THR A 386 -3.66 52.47 17.39
C THR A 386 -4.45 53.07 16.24
N ALA A 387 -4.38 54.39 16.18
CA ALA A 387 -5.24 55.29 15.45
C ALA A 387 -4.98 55.31 13.93
N GLY A 388 -6.00 55.86 13.24
CA GLY A 388 -6.05 56.44 11.90
C GLY A 388 -4.82 56.37 11.00
N ASN A 389 -5.04 55.88 9.78
CA ASN A 389 -4.65 56.63 8.58
C ASN A 389 -5.50 56.20 7.38
N ALA A 390 -6.21 57.17 6.81
CA ALA A 390 -6.78 57.08 5.48
C ALA A 390 -5.65 57.15 4.45
N GLY A 391 -5.70 56.30 3.41
CA GLY A 391 -4.85 56.46 2.22
C GLY A 391 -4.05 55.22 1.81
N LYS A 392 -4.67 54.39 0.98
CA LYS A 392 -4.16 53.89 -0.32
C LYS A 392 -4.95 52.64 -0.70
N ARG A 393 -5.66 52.71 -1.84
CA ARG A 393 -6.10 51.50 -2.55
C ARG A 393 -4.86 50.65 -2.82
N ILE A 394 -4.69 49.59 -2.04
CA ILE A 394 -3.71 48.55 -2.31
C ILE A 394 -4.07 47.97 -3.68
N PRO A 395 -3.15 47.91 -4.66
CA PRO A 395 -3.44 47.26 -5.93
C PRO A 395 -3.87 45.83 -5.62
N LEU A 396 -5.06 45.44 -6.07
CA LEU A 396 -5.49 44.03 -6.10
C LEU A 396 -4.31 43.22 -6.62
N SER A 397 -3.66 42.44 -5.75
CA SER A 397 -2.53 41.61 -6.14
C SER A 397 -2.99 40.79 -7.33
N ARG A 398 -2.47 41.07 -8.53
CA ARG A 398 -2.82 40.30 -9.72
C ARG A 398 -2.41 38.86 -9.38
N LYS A 399 -3.41 37.99 -9.16
CA LYS A 399 -3.18 36.58 -8.87
C LYS A 399 -2.17 36.05 -9.92
N LYS A 400 -1.25 35.18 -9.54
CA LYS A 400 -0.18 34.70 -10.43
C LYS A 400 -0.58 33.38 -11.08
N ILE A 401 -0.05 33.08 -12.26
CA ILE A 401 -0.11 31.72 -12.81
C ILE A 401 0.83 30.88 -11.95
N ASP A 402 0.29 29.86 -11.30
CA ASP A 402 1.00 29.09 -10.28
C ASP A 402 1.25 27.63 -10.70
N LYS A 403 0.63 27.19 -11.80
CA LYS A 403 0.72 25.80 -12.24
C LYS A 403 0.56 25.64 -13.75
N LEU A 404 1.34 24.73 -14.32
CA LEU A 404 1.10 24.13 -15.63
C LEU A 404 0.63 22.69 -15.47
N ARG A 405 -0.38 22.28 -16.23
CA ARG A 405 -0.77 20.88 -16.39
C ARG A 405 -0.41 20.41 -17.78
N PHE A 406 0.30 19.30 -17.85
CA PHE A 406 0.62 18.60 -19.08
C PHE A 406 -0.30 17.41 -19.22
N TRP A 407 -0.87 17.23 -20.39
CA TRP A 407 -1.50 16.00 -20.84
C TRP A 407 -0.63 15.46 -21.97
N ILE A 408 -0.02 14.30 -21.76
CA ILE A 408 0.99 13.72 -22.64
C ILE A 408 0.48 12.35 -23.08
N ARG A 409 0.22 12.19 -24.36
CA ARG A 409 -0.21 10.93 -24.95
C ARG A 409 0.97 10.17 -25.52
N THR A 410 1.19 8.95 -25.05
CA THR A 410 2.12 8.01 -25.67
C THR A 410 1.51 7.42 -26.95
N GLY A 411 2.34 7.14 -27.94
CA GLY A 411 1.97 6.47 -29.19
C GLY A 411 2.07 4.97 -29.08
N ASP A 412 2.35 4.29 -30.19
CA ASP A 412 2.54 2.83 -30.23
C ASP A 412 3.80 2.34 -29.49
N ASP A 413 4.62 3.25 -28.98
CA ASP A 413 5.83 2.96 -28.22
C ASP A 413 5.72 3.68 -26.87
N ASP A 414 5.99 2.95 -25.79
CA ASP A 414 5.80 3.41 -24.42
C ASP A 414 7.00 4.21 -23.90
N LEU A 415 6.89 4.80 -22.71
CA LEU A 415 8.05 5.26 -21.95
C LEU A 415 8.24 4.28 -20.80
N ARG A 416 9.28 3.45 -20.83
CA ARG A 416 9.47 2.30 -19.93
C ARG A 416 9.70 2.67 -18.47
N GLY A 417 10.31 3.83 -18.21
CA GLY A 417 10.69 4.23 -16.85
C GLY A 417 12.02 3.60 -16.42
N GLY A 418 12.18 3.31 -15.13
CA GLY A 418 13.46 2.89 -14.56
C GLY A 418 14.53 3.96 -14.70
N ASN A 419 15.53 3.73 -15.56
CA ASN A 419 16.58 4.70 -15.88
C ASN A 419 16.22 5.64 -17.05
N ASP A 420 15.14 5.33 -17.77
CA ASP A 420 14.67 6.04 -18.96
C ASP A 420 13.45 6.89 -18.60
N ASN A 421 13.70 8.17 -18.37
CA ASN A 421 12.75 9.08 -17.75
C ASN A 421 12.62 10.38 -18.53
N LEU A 422 11.50 11.06 -18.31
CA LEU A 422 11.22 12.37 -18.86
C LEU A 422 11.55 13.46 -17.84
N ASN A 423 12.25 14.50 -18.27
CA ASN A 423 12.39 15.78 -17.58
C ASN A 423 11.55 16.83 -18.33
N ILE A 424 11.08 17.84 -17.61
CA ILE A 424 10.43 19.02 -18.21
C ILE A 424 11.19 20.27 -17.79
N VAL A 425 11.59 21.08 -18.77
CA VAL A 425 12.28 22.35 -18.56
C VAL A 425 11.38 23.49 -19.04
N ILE A 426 11.05 24.40 -18.14
CA ILE A 426 10.27 25.60 -18.43
C ILE A 426 11.23 26.77 -18.54
N HIS A 427 11.28 27.41 -19.71
CA HIS A 427 12.05 28.64 -19.91
C HIS A 427 11.11 29.84 -19.85
N TYR A 428 11.54 30.87 -19.12
CA TYR A 428 10.84 32.14 -19.01
C TYR A 428 11.50 33.19 -19.91
N LYS A 429 10.75 34.21 -20.33
CA LYS A 429 11.28 35.31 -21.17
C LYS A 429 12.35 36.14 -20.47
N ASN A 430 12.34 36.17 -19.13
CA ASN A 430 13.36 36.86 -18.33
C ASN A 430 14.68 36.06 -18.17
N GLY A 431 14.87 35.00 -18.97
CA GLY A 431 16.08 34.17 -18.94
C GLY A 431 16.11 33.10 -17.85
N LYS A 432 15.19 33.12 -16.86
CA LYS A 432 15.12 32.08 -15.84
C LYS A 432 14.65 30.74 -16.44
N GLN A 433 15.03 29.65 -15.79
CA GLN A 433 14.52 28.31 -16.11
C GLN A 433 14.12 27.54 -14.85
N GLN A 434 13.14 26.66 -15.00
CA GLN A 434 12.72 25.71 -13.98
C GLN A 434 12.81 24.29 -14.55
N VAL A 435 13.65 23.45 -13.95
CA VAL A 435 13.85 22.06 -14.37
C VAL A 435 13.12 21.12 -13.41
N ILE A 436 12.26 20.27 -13.95
CA ILE A 436 11.55 19.23 -13.23
C ILE A 436 12.09 17.91 -13.72
N LYS A 437 12.90 17.25 -12.88
CA LYS A 437 13.53 15.98 -13.23
C LYS A 437 12.58 14.81 -12.97
N ASN A 438 12.66 13.78 -13.81
CA ASN A 438 11.99 12.50 -13.65
C ASN A 438 10.47 12.63 -13.37
N VAL A 439 9.75 13.28 -14.28
CA VAL A 439 8.31 13.55 -14.11
C VAL A 439 7.46 12.29 -14.09
N ASN A 440 7.93 11.21 -14.74
CA ASN A 440 7.33 9.88 -14.69
C ASN A 440 7.78 9.06 -13.47
N LYS A 441 8.70 9.57 -12.64
CA LYS A 441 9.17 8.96 -11.38
C LYS A 441 9.66 7.52 -11.52
N GLY A 442 10.38 7.21 -12.61
CA GLY A 442 10.84 5.84 -12.89
C GLY A 442 9.71 4.88 -13.27
N THR A 443 8.48 5.37 -13.46
CA THR A 443 7.32 4.53 -13.79
C THR A 443 7.13 4.47 -15.30
N ARG A 444 6.68 3.32 -15.80
CA ARG A 444 6.25 3.12 -17.17
C ARG A 444 5.01 3.97 -17.49
N TRP A 445 5.04 4.71 -18.58
CA TRP A 445 3.86 5.23 -19.25
C TRP A 445 3.56 4.33 -20.44
N GLN A 446 2.57 3.45 -20.30
CA GLN A 446 2.16 2.47 -21.32
C GLN A 446 1.93 3.11 -22.68
N ASP A 447 2.10 2.37 -23.77
CA ASP A 447 1.75 2.82 -25.12
C ASP A 447 0.25 3.19 -25.18
N LYS A 448 -0.09 4.11 -26.09
CA LYS A 448 -1.46 4.60 -26.33
C LYS A 448 -2.19 5.18 -25.11
N SER A 449 -1.46 5.53 -24.04
CA SER A 449 -2.00 6.06 -22.79
C SER A 449 -1.90 7.60 -22.74
N VAL A 450 -2.72 8.23 -21.90
CA VAL A 450 -2.62 9.68 -21.61
C VAL A 450 -2.16 9.87 -20.17
N ASN A 451 -1.04 10.56 -20.00
CA ASN A 451 -0.40 10.81 -18.72
C ASN A 451 -0.49 12.29 -18.39
N SER A 452 -0.85 12.61 -17.15
CA SER A 452 -0.94 14.00 -16.71
C SER A 452 0.18 14.36 -15.72
N VAL A 453 0.83 15.50 -15.91
CA VAL A 453 1.85 16.04 -14.99
C VAL A 453 1.45 17.45 -14.58
N ASP A 454 1.28 17.67 -13.28
CA ASP A 454 1.08 19.01 -12.71
C ASP A 454 2.41 19.56 -12.20
N ILE A 455 2.84 20.70 -12.76
CA ILE A 455 4.06 21.42 -12.37
C ILE A 455 3.68 22.72 -11.69
N THR A 456 4.08 22.87 -10.42
CA THR A 456 3.97 24.17 -9.72
C THR A 456 5.09 25.09 -10.17
N LEU A 457 4.76 26.29 -10.60
CA LEU A 457 5.74 27.27 -11.06
C LEU A 457 6.41 27.94 -9.85
N ASN A 458 7.73 27.99 -9.85
CA ASN A 458 8.51 28.70 -8.83
C ASN A 458 8.84 30.15 -9.23
N THR A 459 8.49 30.56 -10.45
CA THR A 459 8.63 31.92 -10.95
C THR A 459 7.30 32.66 -10.87
N ASN A 460 7.36 33.92 -10.45
CA ASN A 460 6.21 34.83 -10.42
C ASN A 460 5.86 35.30 -11.83
N ILE A 461 5.00 34.57 -12.54
CA ILE A 461 4.44 35.02 -13.82
C ILE A 461 2.95 35.37 -13.67
N VAL A 462 2.50 36.37 -14.43
CA VAL A 462 1.11 36.87 -14.39
C VAL A 462 0.39 36.55 -15.70
N ASN A 463 1.13 36.43 -16.81
CA ASN A 463 0.66 36.05 -18.13
C ASN A 463 1.39 34.81 -18.63
N ILE A 464 0.66 33.92 -19.31
CA ILE A 464 1.18 32.69 -19.91
C ILE A 464 2.22 32.99 -21.00
N SER A 465 2.15 34.18 -21.63
CA SER A 465 3.12 34.65 -22.62
C SER A 465 4.51 34.96 -22.05
N GLU A 466 4.68 34.94 -20.72
CA GLU A 466 5.98 35.08 -20.05
C GLU A 466 6.79 33.78 -20.07
N ILE A 467 6.17 32.65 -20.44
CA ILE A 467 6.87 31.39 -20.74
C ILE A 467 7.34 31.45 -22.20
N SER A 468 8.65 31.37 -22.42
CA SER A 468 9.24 31.46 -23.75
C SER A 468 9.18 30.13 -24.50
N ARG A 469 9.49 29.02 -23.83
CA ARG A 469 9.38 27.65 -24.35
C ARG A 469 9.29 26.64 -23.22
N VAL A 470 8.70 25.49 -23.50
CA VAL A 470 8.79 24.30 -22.65
C VAL A 470 9.49 23.19 -23.41
N VAL A 471 10.48 22.56 -22.78
CA VAL A 471 11.26 21.47 -23.37
C VAL A 471 10.99 20.18 -22.60
N LEU A 472 10.55 19.15 -23.32
CA LEU A 472 10.53 17.77 -22.85
C LEU A 472 11.91 17.17 -23.17
N GLN A 473 12.58 16.60 -22.17
CA GLN A 473 13.93 16.07 -22.31
C GLN A 473 14.05 14.68 -21.68
N THR A 474 14.34 13.65 -22.47
CA THR A 474 14.50 12.28 -21.99
C THR A 474 15.92 12.00 -21.47
N THR A 475 16.07 11.01 -20.60
CA THR A 475 17.36 10.56 -20.04
C THR A 475 17.95 9.35 -20.77
N PHE A 476 17.44 9.03 -21.97
CA PHE A 476 17.78 7.80 -22.69
C PHE A 476 19.27 7.68 -22.95
N LYS A 477 19.85 6.50 -22.66
CA LYS A 477 21.29 6.25 -22.83
C LYS A 477 21.64 5.48 -24.11
N GLY A 478 20.66 4.88 -24.79
CA GLY A 478 20.89 4.01 -25.96
C GLY A 478 21.39 2.60 -25.57
N GLY A 479 21.66 1.75 -26.57
CA GLY A 479 22.15 0.37 -26.41
C GLY A 479 21.05 -0.69 -26.25
N THR A 480 21.45 -1.95 -26.00
CA THR A 480 20.57 -3.15 -25.95
C THR A 480 19.52 -3.15 -24.83
N GLY A 481 19.49 -2.12 -23.98
CA GLY A 481 18.47 -1.91 -22.95
C GLY A 481 17.95 -0.47 -22.86
N GLY A 482 18.28 0.39 -23.81
CA GLY A 482 17.80 1.77 -23.85
C GLY A 482 16.37 1.88 -24.37
N ASP A 483 15.64 2.88 -23.89
CA ASP A 483 14.26 3.13 -24.32
C ASP A 483 14.16 4.05 -25.54
N ASN A 484 13.07 3.88 -26.28
CA ASN A 484 12.59 4.80 -27.30
C ASN A 484 11.11 5.04 -27.04
N TRP A 485 10.62 6.26 -27.24
CA TRP A 485 9.26 6.62 -26.85
C TRP A 485 8.56 7.46 -27.92
N ASN A 486 7.34 7.09 -28.30
CA ASN A 486 6.51 7.88 -29.20
C ASN A 486 5.61 8.83 -28.40
N LEU A 487 5.76 10.13 -28.61
CA LEU A 487 4.81 11.15 -28.20
C LEU A 487 3.80 11.37 -29.33
N ASN A 488 2.52 11.11 -29.10
CA ASN A 488 1.46 11.31 -30.10
C ASN A 488 0.73 12.65 -29.93
N ALA A 489 0.51 13.08 -28.68
CA ALA A 489 -0.11 14.37 -28.41
C ALA A 489 0.39 15.00 -27.12
N ILE A 490 0.42 16.33 -27.09
CA ILE A 490 0.72 17.10 -25.89
C ILE A 490 -0.23 18.30 -25.79
N HIS A 491 -0.77 18.51 -24.59
CA HIS A 491 -1.59 19.67 -24.28
C HIS A 491 -1.16 20.24 -22.92
N ILE A 492 -0.78 21.51 -22.91
CA ILE A 492 -0.25 22.23 -21.75
C ILE A 492 -1.23 23.33 -21.40
N GLU A 493 -1.84 23.22 -20.22
CA GLU A 493 -2.82 24.16 -19.68
C GLU A 493 -2.19 24.99 -18.55
N ALA A 494 -2.48 26.29 -18.49
CA ALA A 494 -2.07 27.15 -17.39
C ALA A 494 -3.21 27.39 -16.39
N PHE A 495 -2.84 27.46 -15.11
CA PHE A 495 -3.77 27.69 -14.00
C PHE A 495 -3.33 28.84 -13.11
N LYS A 496 -4.33 29.53 -12.56
CA LYS A 496 -4.20 30.65 -11.61
C LYS A 496 -5.02 30.35 -10.37
N GLY A 497 -4.38 29.94 -9.27
CA GLY A 497 -5.09 29.58 -8.03
C GLY A 497 -6.13 28.48 -8.26
N GLY A 498 -5.83 27.55 -9.18
CA GLY A 498 -6.70 26.44 -9.56
C GLY A 498 -7.79 26.74 -10.61
N LYS A 499 -7.91 27.99 -11.10
CA LYS A 499 -8.76 28.32 -12.26
C LYS A 499 -7.95 28.15 -13.54
N PHE A 500 -8.49 27.43 -14.53
CA PHE A 500 -7.91 27.37 -15.87
C PHE A 500 -7.91 28.77 -16.49
N VAL A 501 -6.78 29.19 -17.06
CA VAL A 501 -6.63 30.53 -17.66
C VAL A 501 -6.24 30.51 -19.13
N GLY A 502 -6.00 29.33 -19.70
CA GLY A 502 -5.74 29.17 -21.13
C GLY A 502 -4.71 28.10 -21.43
N ASP A 503 -4.65 27.74 -22.71
CA ASP A 503 -3.68 26.80 -23.25
C ASP A 503 -2.36 27.49 -23.54
N TYR A 504 -1.27 26.92 -23.02
CA TYR A 504 0.07 27.29 -23.43
C TYR A 504 0.40 26.69 -24.79
N TYR A 505 0.13 25.39 -24.96
CA TYR A 505 0.49 24.65 -26.16
C TYR A 505 -0.42 23.45 -26.33
N LYS A 506 -0.83 23.13 -27.57
CA LYS A 506 -1.62 21.95 -27.89
C LYS A 506 -1.25 21.45 -29.29
N LYS A 507 -0.76 20.22 -29.41
CA LYS A 507 -0.39 19.63 -30.71
C LYS A 507 -0.49 18.11 -30.68
N GLY A 508 -0.71 17.52 -31.85
CA GLY A 508 -0.76 16.07 -32.06
C GLY A 508 -2.18 15.51 -32.01
N THR A 509 -2.31 14.22 -32.28
CA THR A 509 -3.60 13.52 -32.33
C THR A 509 -3.50 12.18 -31.60
N LYS A 510 -4.62 11.44 -31.49
CA LYS A 510 -4.59 10.13 -30.84
C LYS A 510 -3.79 9.07 -31.61
N HIS A 511 -3.66 9.24 -32.92
CA HIS A 511 -3.21 8.19 -33.85
C HIS A 511 -1.83 8.45 -34.45
N ASN A 512 -1.45 9.72 -34.64
CA ASN A 512 -0.22 10.04 -35.36
C ASN A 512 0.90 10.38 -34.37
N VAL A 513 2.11 9.86 -34.66
CA VAL A 513 3.31 10.22 -33.91
C VAL A 513 3.65 11.69 -34.13
N LEU A 514 3.59 12.48 -33.07
CA LEU A 514 4.02 13.88 -33.07
C LEU A 514 5.55 13.97 -32.97
N HIS A 515 6.15 13.12 -32.16
CA HIS A 515 7.60 13.08 -31.98
C HIS A 515 8.05 11.70 -31.48
N ARG A 516 9.09 11.13 -32.10
CA ARG A 516 9.77 9.92 -31.60
C ARG A 516 11.04 10.32 -30.86
N PHE A 517 11.07 10.06 -29.56
CA PHE A 517 12.25 10.20 -28.72
C PHE A 517 13.16 8.99 -28.87
N THR A 518 14.45 9.25 -29.05
CA THR A 518 15.50 8.23 -29.09
C THR A 518 16.73 8.72 -28.32
N ASP A 519 17.73 7.86 -28.17
CA ASP A 519 19.06 8.21 -27.68
C ASP A 519 19.74 9.35 -28.48
N LYS A 520 19.43 9.48 -29.78
CA LYS A 520 19.92 10.57 -30.64
C LYS A 520 18.99 11.78 -30.63
N LYS A 521 17.70 11.59 -30.33
CA LYS A 521 16.67 12.62 -30.35
C LYS A 521 15.97 12.72 -29.00
N LYS A 522 16.64 13.34 -28.03
CA LYS A 522 16.19 13.37 -26.62
C LYS A 522 15.26 14.52 -26.27
N THR A 523 14.99 15.45 -27.18
CA THR A 523 14.27 16.69 -26.87
C THR A 523 13.12 17.00 -27.82
N PHE A 524 12.02 17.46 -27.22
CA PHE A 524 10.89 18.07 -27.94
C PHE A 524 10.62 19.46 -27.36
N VAL A 525 10.48 20.46 -28.23
CA VAL A 525 10.26 21.84 -27.83
C VAL A 525 8.80 22.25 -28.12
N ALA A 526 8.04 22.49 -27.07
CA ALA A 526 6.75 23.15 -27.12
C ALA A 526 6.97 24.67 -27.01
N LYS A 527 6.85 25.36 -28.14
CA LYS A 527 6.93 26.82 -28.24
C LYS A 527 5.58 27.34 -28.71
N ARG A 528 5.08 28.40 -28.06
CA ARG A 528 3.83 29.06 -28.40
C ARG A 528 3.97 29.91 -29.64
#